data_AF-A0A1E3YQJ8-F1
#
_entry.id   AF-A0A1E3YQJ8-F1
#
_cell.length_a   1.000
_cell.length_b   1.000
_cell.length_c   1.000
_cell.angle_alpha   90.00
_cell.angle_beta   90.00
_cell.angle_gamma   90.00
#
_symmetry.space_group_name_H-M   'P 1'
#
loop_
_entity.id
_entity.type
_entity.pdbx_description
1 polymer ?
#
loop_
_entity_poly.entity_id
_entity_poly.type
_entity_poly.pdbx_seq_one_letter_code
_entity_poly.pdbx_strand_id
1 'polypeptide(L)'
;MILRSTYKLLSEDQTNVLRILAELERPESENALEEVTGLRYNRLTKLLKRLRDLNLIQERRDFNDKTLIDLHPLVRQFLRREYPKKDRESFIAQVIVYFNKKLSVVTRLFGKEQVPNSVLELWIHKLEVLCNQGDWGVVVSDLLRIGDELERAGLVEDFVRLGQKIFSGVDWFTAIDDIKDFRILINNICHQLSHLGEHALVRRWMEHYLAMVGGRGADKVNRKEIMAFDAWLSGSYQDAISFATEADELSRQVDFSPPSSPGHTLALALRDSGNIEAALPKLLEGLTVAEAMDEGNGKDPTFYGNIGRCFYLSGDIAMSLKFYQLCGRAMAKKMITVHNTGWLRFWVAEGMLKAGRAYDAFTFACAAKHIWNQGSRLLELKADNLITQLKNSGAVTEVDLMPEWRAERTFNAWLSSDTSKVAAAIEVATS
;
A
#
# COMPACT_ATOMS: atom_id res chain seq x y z
N MET A 1 29.41 3.25 -32.06
CA MET A 1 30.43 2.47 -32.78
C MET A 1 31.43 1.81 -31.82
N ILE A 2 31.95 2.53 -30.82
CA ILE A 2 32.97 2.04 -29.86
C ILE A 2 32.47 0.88 -28.94
N LEU A 3 31.27 0.96 -28.36
CA LEU A 3 30.77 -0.11 -27.46
C LEU A 3 30.65 -1.47 -28.14
N ARG A 4 30.24 -1.50 -29.42
CA ARG A 4 30.08 -2.75 -30.17
C ARG A 4 31.43 -3.40 -30.48
N SER A 5 32.46 -2.62 -30.79
CA SER A 5 33.83 -3.14 -30.98
C SER A 5 34.43 -3.62 -29.66
N THR A 6 34.29 -2.86 -28.57
CA THR A 6 34.77 -3.26 -27.24
C THR A 6 34.10 -4.56 -26.78
N TYR A 7 32.77 -4.67 -26.95
CA TYR A 7 32.03 -5.87 -26.55
C TYR A 7 32.48 -7.14 -27.28
N LYS A 8 32.82 -7.03 -28.58
CA LYS A 8 33.33 -8.17 -29.37
C LYS A 8 34.69 -8.70 -28.90
N LEU A 9 35.45 -7.90 -28.16
CA LEU A 9 36.77 -8.28 -27.63
C LEU A 9 36.68 -8.92 -26.24
N LEU A 10 35.49 -8.95 -25.64
CA LEU A 10 35.29 -9.53 -24.31
C LEU A 10 35.25 -11.06 -24.38
N SER A 11 35.75 -11.70 -23.33
CA SER A 11 35.62 -13.15 -23.17
C SER A 11 34.16 -13.55 -22.91
N GLU A 12 33.86 -14.83 -23.07
CA GLU A 12 32.52 -15.38 -22.80
C GLU A 12 32.07 -15.13 -21.35
N ASP A 13 32.94 -15.30 -20.36
CA ASP A 13 32.59 -14.95 -18.96
C ASP A 13 32.26 -13.47 -18.80
N GLN A 14 33.02 -12.58 -19.46
CA GLN A 14 32.81 -11.14 -19.36
C GLN A 14 31.47 -10.75 -19.99
N THR A 15 31.16 -11.29 -21.17
CA THR A 15 29.88 -11.04 -21.83
C THR A 15 28.72 -11.63 -21.02
N ASN A 16 28.88 -12.81 -20.42
CA ASN A 16 27.88 -13.42 -19.54
C ASN A 16 27.60 -12.57 -18.30
N VAL A 17 28.64 -12.12 -17.58
CA VAL A 17 28.47 -11.22 -16.42
C VAL A 17 27.75 -9.93 -16.81
N LEU A 18 28.14 -9.31 -17.93
CA LEU A 18 27.47 -8.09 -18.40
C LEU A 18 26.01 -8.33 -18.80
N ARG A 19 25.69 -9.49 -19.39
CA ARG A 19 24.31 -9.87 -19.73
C ARG A 19 23.45 -10.10 -18.49
N ILE A 20 23.99 -10.73 -17.45
CA ILE A 20 23.31 -10.88 -16.15
C ILE A 20 23.06 -9.50 -15.51
N LEU A 21 24.11 -8.67 -15.44
CA LEU A 21 24.01 -7.31 -14.90
C LEU A 21 23.01 -6.45 -15.69
N ALA A 22 22.85 -6.68 -16.99
CA ALA A 22 21.88 -5.96 -17.82
C ALA A 22 20.42 -6.27 -17.45
N GLU A 23 20.15 -7.41 -16.82
CA GLU A 23 18.82 -7.80 -16.38
C GLU A 23 18.53 -7.38 -14.93
N LEU A 24 19.55 -7.26 -14.08
CA LEU A 24 19.41 -6.73 -12.72
C LEU A 24 19.11 -5.22 -12.74
N GLU A 25 17.95 -4.79 -12.24
CA GLU A 25 17.57 -3.36 -12.21
C GLU A 25 18.27 -2.55 -11.10
N ARG A 26 18.85 -3.24 -10.10
CA ARG A 26 19.54 -2.62 -8.97
C ARG A 26 21.00 -3.08 -8.88
N PRO A 27 21.90 -2.24 -8.33
CA PRO A 27 23.27 -2.63 -8.03
C PRO A 27 23.33 -3.80 -7.04
N GLU A 28 24.32 -4.68 -7.21
CA GLU A 28 24.46 -5.90 -6.40
C GLU A 28 25.86 -6.06 -5.81
N SER A 29 25.95 -6.79 -4.69
CA SER A 29 27.25 -7.11 -4.08
C SER A 29 28.03 -8.17 -4.87
N GLU A 30 29.36 -8.23 -4.73
CA GLU A 30 30.16 -9.30 -5.34
C GLU A 30 29.69 -10.70 -4.93
N ASN A 31 29.26 -10.88 -3.68
CA ASN A 31 28.73 -12.16 -3.20
C ASN A 31 27.41 -12.54 -3.89
N ALA A 32 26.51 -11.58 -4.09
CA ALA A 32 25.28 -11.81 -4.83
C ALA A 32 25.57 -12.18 -6.29
N LEU A 33 26.51 -11.47 -6.92
CA LEU A 33 26.96 -11.79 -8.28
C LEU A 33 27.65 -13.15 -8.38
N GLU A 34 28.40 -13.58 -7.35
CA GLU A 34 28.97 -14.92 -7.28
C GLU A 34 27.86 -15.98 -7.34
N GLU A 35 26.83 -15.83 -6.50
CA GLU A 35 25.70 -16.74 -6.46
C GLU A 35 24.88 -16.76 -7.75
N VAL A 36 24.61 -15.58 -8.34
CA VAL A 36 23.84 -15.48 -9.59
C VAL A 36 24.63 -16.05 -10.77
N THR A 37 25.91 -15.71 -10.90
CA THR A 37 26.74 -16.10 -12.06
C THR A 37 27.22 -17.55 -11.97
N GLY A 38 27.30 -18.12 -10.76
CA GLY A 38 27.90 -19.43 -10.51
C GLY A 38 29.42 -19.46 -10.67
N LEU A 39 30.07 -18.31 -10.87
CA LEU A 39 31.52 -18.20 -10.95
C LEU A 39 32.12 -18.24 -9.55
N ARG A 40 33.32 -18.81 -9.40
CA ARG A 40 34.06 -18.73 -8.13
C ARG A 40 34.47 -17.29 -7.84
N TYR A 41 34.38 -16.85 -6.58
CA TYR A 41 34.74 -15.50 -6.10
C TYR A 41 36.01 -14.93 -6.76
N ASN A 42 37.14 -15.64 -6.67
CA ASN A 42 38.43 -15.18 -7.22
C ASN A 42 38.41 -14.95 -8.74
N ARG A 43 37.61 -15.70 -9.49
CA ARG A 43 37.44 -15.51 -10.94
C ARG A 43 36.55 -14.31 -11.21
N LEU A 44 35.45 -14.18 -10.47
CA LEU A 44 34.53 -13.07 -10.56
C LEU A 44 35.22 -11.73 -10.25
N THR A 45 35.93 -11.59 -9.12
CA THR A 45 36.62 -10.34 -8.76
C THR A 45 37.63 -9.91 -9.82
N LYS A 46 38.36 -10.85 -10.45
CA LYS A 46 39.28 -10.54 -11.57
C LYS A 46 38.53 -10.06 -12.81
N LEU A 47 37.39 -10.66 -13.13
CA LEU A 47 36.54 -10.24 -14.25
C LEU A 47 35.97 -8.85 -14.02
N LEU A 48 35.41 -8.60 -12.83
CA LEU A 48 34.86 -7.31 -12.44
C LEU A 48 35.92 -6.21 -12.50
N LYS A 49 37.13 -6.47 -12.01
CA LYS A 49 38.25 -5.52 -12.15
C LYS A 49 38.48 -5.12 -13.61
N ARG A 50 38.57 -6.09 -14.53
CA ARG A 50 38.74 -5.81 -15.96
C ARG A 50 37.56 -5.05 -16.57
N LEU A 51 36.33 -5.41 -16.21
CA LEU A 51 35.13 -4.73 -16.69
C LEU A 51 35.07 -3.28 -16.19
N ARG A 52 35.57 -3.02 -14.98
CA ARG A 52 35.72 -1.68 -14.40
C ARG A 52 36.80 -0.88 -15.12
N ASP A 53 37.96 -1.47 -15.40
CA ASP A 53 39.04 -0.83 -16.16
C ASP A 53 38.59 -0.40 -17.57
N LEU A 54 37.61 -1.11 -18.14
CA LEU A 54 36.97 -0.80 -19.43
C LEU A 54 35.78 0.18 -19.31
N ASN A 55 35.47 0.68 -18.12
CA ASN A 55 34.30 1.53 -17.82
C ASN A 55 32.95 0.92 -18.24
N LEU A 56 32.83 -0.42 -18.18
CA LEU A 56 31.59 -1.11 -18.54
C LEU A 56 30.65 -1.27 -17.34
N ILE A 57 31.22 -1.32 -16.14
CA ILE A 57 30.51 -1.38 -14.86
C ILE A 57 30.94 -0.21 -13.98
N GLN A 58 30.12 0.12 -13.00
CA GLN A 58 30.36 1.19 -12.03
C GLN A 58 30.15 0.68 -10.61
N GLU A 59 30.87 1.28 -9.66
CA GLU A 59 30.65 1.04 -8.24
C GLU A 59 29.68 2.06 -7.67
N ARG A 60 28.81 1.59 -6.79
CA ARG A 60 27.95 2.42 -5.96
C ARG A 60 28.18 2.07 -4.50
N ARG A 61 27.92 3.02 -3.60
CA ARG A 61 27.91 2.76 -2.16
C ARG A 61 26.47 2.70 -1.68
N ASP A 62 26.16 1.70 -0.87
CA ASP A 62 24.90 1.68 -0.13
C ASP A 62 24.97 2.60 1.11
N PHE A 63 23.87 2.69 1.85
CA PHE A 63 23.82 3.48 3.09
C PHE A 63 24.76 2.97 4.20
N ASN A 64 25.28 1.75 4.08
CA ASN A 64 26.23 1.14 5.00
C ASN A 64 27.68 1.15 4.45
N ASP A 65 27.95 1.98 3.44
CA ASP A 65 29.23 2.12 2.74
C ASP A 65 29.75 0.83 2.08
N LYS A 66 28.88 -0.14 1.83
CA LYS A 66 29.22 -1.36 1.09
C LYS A 66 29.31 -1.07 -0.41
N THR A 67 30.35 -1.60 -1.04
CA THR A 67 30.52 -1.52 -2.49
C THR A 67 29.49 -2.43 -3.18
N LEU A 68 28.66 -1.82 -4.00
CA LEU A 68 27.75 -2.47 -4.93
C LEU A 68 28.23 -2.24 -6.37
N ILE A 69 27.92 -3.19 -7.25
CA ILE A 69 28.31 -3.18 -8.64
C ILE A 69 27.07 -3.04 -9.49
N ASP A 70 27.12 -2.11 -10.44
CA ASP A 70 26.07 -1.87 -11.41
C ASP A 70 26.64 -1.80 -12.82
N LEU A 71 25.80 -2.07 -13.80
CA LEU A 71 26.12 -1.87 -15.20
C LEU A 71 26.05 -0.39 -15.55
N HIS A 72 27.01 0.11 -16.32
CA HIS A 72 26.93 1.48 -16.82
C HIS A 72 25.65 1.65 -17.68
N PRO A 73 24.83 2.71 -17.50
CA PRO A 73 23.53 2.85 -18.17
C PRO A 73 23.57 2.72 -19.70
N LEU A 74 24.59 3.31 -20.33
CA LEU A 74 24.78 3.19 -21.79
C LEU A 74 25.09 1.76 -22.23
N VAL A 75 25.78 0.97 -21.41
CA VAL A 75 26.06 -0.45 -21.69
C VAL A 75 24.79 -1.26 -21.52
N ARG A 76 23.98 -0.99 -20.48
CA ARG A 76 22.67 -1.60 -20.29
C ARG A 76 21.75 -1.36 -21.48
N GLN A 77 21.63 -0.11 -21.92
CA GLN A 77 20.83 0.25 -23.09
C GLN A 77 21.35 -0.43 -24.36
N PHE A 78 22.68 -0.46 -24.55
CA PHE A 78 23.31 -1.16 -25.67
C PHE A 78 22.94 -2.65 -25.67
N LEU A 79 23.09 -3.36 -24.56
CA LEU A 79 22.82 -4.79 -24.47
C LEU A 79 21.34 -5.11 -24.70
N ARG A 80 20.42 -4.34 -24.10
CA ARG A 80 18.98 -4.54 -24.31
C ARG A 80 18.52 -4.25 -25.73
N ARG A 81 19.22 -3.36 -26.45
CA ARG A 81 18.93 -3.05 -27.85
C ARG A 81 19.51 -4.08 -28.81
N GLU A 82 20.73 -4.55 -28.54
CA GLU A 82 21.41 -5.51 -29.41
C GLU A 82 20.89 -6.94 -29.26
N TYR A 83 20.39 -7.30 -28.07
CA TYR A 83 19.86 -8.63 -27.79
C TYR A 83 18.35 -8.58 -27.58
N PRO A 84 17.56 -9.09 -28.54
CA PRO A 84 16.12 -9.26 -28.38
C PRO A 84 15.79 -10.07 -27.13
N LYS A 85 14.56 -9.90 -26.62
CA LYS A 85 14.08 -10.55 -25.40
C LYS A 85 14.34 -12.07 -25.39
N LYS A 86 14.10 -12.76 -26.51
CA LYS A 86 14.34 -14.20 -26.68
C LYS A 86 15.77 -14.63 -26.34
N ASP A 87 16.76 -13.81 -26.69
CA ASP A 87 18.18 -14.09 -26.42
C ASP A 87 18.59 -13.78 -24.98
N ARG A 88 17.73 -13.07 -24.24
CA ARG A 88 17.94 -12.65 -22.85
C ARG A 88 17.23 -13.54 -21.85
N GLU A 89 16.27 -14.37 -22.30
CA GLU A 89 15.44 -15.24 -21.46
C GLU A 89 16.25 -16.15 -20.52
N SER A 90 17.35 -16.74 -20.98
CA SER A 90 18.19 -17.60 -20.14
C SER A 90 18.87 -16.83 -18.99
N PHE A 91 19.32 -15.60 -19.24
CA PHE A 91 19.94 -14.74 -18.24
C PHE A 91 18.91 -14.22 -17.23
N ILE A 92 17.72 -13.86 -17.71
CA ILE A 92 16.58 -13.50 -16.85
C ILE A 92 16.23 -14.68 -15.94
N ALA A 93 16.07 -15.88 -16.51
CA ALA A 93 15.74 -17.09 -15.74
C ALA A 93 16.80 -17.40 -14.67
N GLN A 94 18.09 -17.23 -14.98
CA GLN A 94 19.19 -17.39 -14.03
C GLN A 94 19.07 -16.42 -12.84
N VAL A 95 18.77 -15.15 -13.11
CA VAL A 95 18.53 -14.13 -12.06
C VAL A 95 17.30 -14.48 -11.22
N ILE A 96 16.21 -14.95 -11.83
CA ILE A 96 14.99 -15.35 -11.11
C ILE A 96 15.24 -16.57 -10.21
N VAL A 97 16.04 -17.55 -10.65
CA VAL A 97 16.42 -18.70 -9.82
C VAL A 97 17.16 -18.26 -8.56
N TYR A 98 18.08 -17.30 -8.69
CA TYR A 98 18.77 -16.72 -7.53
C TYR A 98 17.78 -16.11 -6.53
N PHE A 99 16.85 -15.25 -6.98
CA PHE A 99 15.86 -14.65 -6.09
C PHE A 99 14.96 -15.70 -5.45
N ASN A 100 14.44 -16.66 -6.21
CA ASN A 100 13.59 -17.72 -5.67
C ASN A 100 14.30 -18.53 -4.58
N LYS A 101 15.60 -18.83 -4.75
CA LYS A 101 16.41 -19.50 -3.72
C LYS A 101 16.47 -18.66 -2.43
N LYS A 102 16.78 -17.37 -2.52
CA LYS A 102 16.84 -16.47 -1.36
C LYS A 102 15.48 -16.33 -0.67
N LEU A 103 14.42 -16.19 -1.43
CA LEU A 103 13.07 -15.92 -0.93
C LEU A 103 12.38 -17.16 -0.37
N SER A 104 12.78 -18.37 -0.80
CA SER A 104 12.21 -19.64 -0.31
C SER A 104 12.30 -19.83 1.21
N VAL A 105 13.28 -19.19 1.85
CA VAL A 105 13.51 -19.26 3.30
C VAL A 105 12.49 -18.42 4.07
N VAL A 106 11.92 -17.38 3.44
CA VAL A 106 11.15 -16.33 4.14
C VAL A 106 9.64 -16.43 3.92
N THR A 107 9.19 -17.22 2.95
CA THR A 107 7.76 -17.40 2.65
C THR A 107 6.94 -17.93 3.83
N ARG A 108 7.57 -18.52 4.86
CA ARG A 108 6.92 -19.00 6.08
C ARG A 108 6.55 -17.90 7.09
N LEU A 109 7.08 -16.69 6.92
CA LEU A 109 6.85 -15.56 7.83
C LEU A 109 5.60 -14.74 7.49
N PHE A 110 5.09 -14.83 6.26
CA PHE A 110 3.96 -14.03 5.80
C PHE A 110 2.74 -14.17 6.72
N GLY A 111 2.15 -13.03 7.09
CA GLY A 111 0.95 -12.95 7.92
C GLY A 111 1.11 -13.40 9.38
N LYS A 112 2.33 -13.76 9.82
CA LYS A 112 2.62 -14.14 11.21
C LYS A 112 3.45 -13.11 11.93
N GLU A 113 4.44 -12.58 11.24
CA GLU A 113 5.40 -11.60 11.76
C GLU A 113 5.66 -10.54 10.69
N GLN A 114 6.18 -9.39 11.12
CA GLN A 114 6.59 -8.35 10.19
C GLN A 114 7.74 -8.87 9.32
N VAL A 115 7.55 -8.86 8.00
CA VAL A 115 8.59 -9.27 7.06
C VAL A 115 9.71 -8.21 7.06
N PRO A 116 10.99 -8.59 7.23
CA PRO A 116 12.08 -7.63 7.20
C PRO A 116 12.17 -6.88 5.87
N ASN A 117 12.45 -5.57 5.92
CA ASN A 117 12.55 -4.72 4.71
C ASN A 117 13.56 -5.26 3.68
N SER A 118 14.68 -5.82 4.12
CA SER A 118 15.67 -6.42 3.22
C SER A 118 15.12 -7.58 2.38
N VAL A 119 14.12 -8.30 2.88
CA VAL A 119 13.45 -9.38 2.14
C VAL A 119 12.45 -8.78 1.15
N LEU A 120 11.71 -7.74 1.55
CA LEU A 120 10.78 -7.04 0.67
C LEU A 120 11.53 -6.37 -0.49
N GLU A 121 12.71 -5.79 -0.24
CA GLU A 121 13.58 -5.22 -1.27
C GLU A 121 14.03 -6.29 -2.30
N LEU A 122 14.42 -7.48 -1.86
CA LEU A 122 14.75 -8.61 -2.75
C LEU A 122 13.55 -9.02 -3.61
N TRP A 123 12.35 -9.00 -3.03
CA TRP A 123 11.11 -9.30 -3.74
C TRP A 123 10.75 -8.23 -4.78
N ILE A 124 10.86 -6.96 -4.41
CA ILE A 124 10.67 -5.83 -5.34
C ILE A 124 11.64 -5.98 -6.51
N HIS A 125 12.91 -6.28 -6.24
CA HIS A 125 13.91 -6.47 -7.30
C HIS A 125 13.59 -7.66 -8.19
N LYS A 126 13.17 -8.80 -7.62
CA LYS A 126 12.66 -9.94 -8.39
C LYS A 126 11.50 -9.53 -9.31
N LEU A 127 10.52 -8.77 -8.80
CA LEU A 127 9.37 -8.29 -9.58
C LEU A 127 9.80 -7.35 -10.72
N GLU A 128 10.79 -6.49 -10.48
CA GLU A 128 11.34 -5.61 -11.50
C GLU A 128 11.96 -6.40 -12.67
N VAL A 129 12.66 -7.49 -12.37
CA VAL A 129 13.23 -8.43 -13.35
C VAL A 129 12.13 -9.20 -14.08
N LEU A 130 11.13 -9.71 -13.37
CA LEU A 130 9.99 -10.41 -13.98
C LEU A 130 9.20 -9.49 -14.94
N CYS A 131 9.04 -8.21 -14.61
CA CYS A 131 8.44 -7.24 -15.52
C CYS A 131 9.21 -7.14 -16.85
N ASN A 132 10.53 -7.27 -16.83
CA ASN A 132 11.34 -7.25 -18.06
C ASN A 132 11.13 -8.53 -18.89
N GLN A 133 10.83 -9.65 -18.22
CA GLN A 133 10.41 -10.89 -18.86
C GLN A 133 8.99 -10.81 -19.43
N GLY A 134 8.18 -9.82 -19.04
CA GLY A 134 6.80 -9.66 -19.51
C GLY A 134 5.89 -10.85 -19.22
N ASP A 135 6.24 -11.69 -18.24
CA ASP A 135 5.35 -12.72 -17.71
C ASP A 135 4.40 -12.07 -16.69
N TRP A 136 3.45 -11.31 -17.21
CA TRP A 136 2.60 -10.44 -16.41
C TRP A 136 1.73 -11.21 -15.43
N GLY A 137 1.34 -12.45 -15.75
CA GLY A 137 0.57 -13.29 -14.84
C GLY A 137 1.34 -13.61 -13.56
N VAL A 138 2.61 -13.99 -13.68
CA VAL A 138 3.49 -14.22 -12.52
C VAL A 138 3.75 -12.93 -11.76
N VAL A 139 4.00 -11.82 -12.46
CA VAL A 139 4.24 -10.51 -11.83
C VAL A 139 3.04 -10.06 -11.00
N VAL A 140 1.82 -10.14 -11.56
CA VAL A 140 0.58 -9.73 -10.86
C VAL A 140 0.37 -10.58 -9.62
N SER A 141 0.49 -11.91 -9.75
CA SER A 141 0.33 -12.85 -8.63
C SER A 141 1.35 -12.60 -7.51
N ASP A 142 2.62 -12.43 -7.86
CA ASP A 142 3.67 -12.16 -6.87
C ASP A 142 3.51 -10.77 -6.22
N LEU A 143 3.16 -9.73 -6.97
CA LEU A 143 2.94 -8.39 -6.42
C LEU A 143 1.75 -8.36 -5.45
N LEU A 144 0.62 -8.99 -5.81
CA LEU A 144 -0.54 -9.11 -4.92
C LEU A 144 -0.21 -9.92 -3.67
N ARG A 145 0.63 -10.96 -3.79
CA ARG A 145 1.07 -11.79 -2.65
C ARG A 145 1.83 -11.00 -1.58
N ILE A 146 2.52 -9.92 -1.95
CA ILE A 146 3.31 -9.11 -1.00
C ILE A 146 2.73 -7.71 -0.75
N GLY A 147 1.67 -7.32 -1.45
CA GLY A 147 1.13 -5.95 -1.40
C GLY A 147 0.87 -5.47 0.03
N ASP A 148 0.20 -6.30 0.83
CA ASP A 148 -0.11 -5.97 2.22
C ASP A 148 1.15 -5.82 3.09
N GLU A 149 2.21 -6.61 2.82
CA GLU A 149 3.49 -6.47 3.56
C GLU A 149 4.24 -5.21 3.15
N LEU A 150 4.19 -4.84 1.86
CA LEU A 150 4.77 -3.59 1.38
C LEU A 150 4.08 -2.39 2.02
N GLU A 151 2.75 -2.38 2.09
CA GLU A 151 2.00 -1.32 2.75
C GLU A 151 2.41 -1.17 4.23
N ARG A 152 2.48 -2.29 4.95
CA ARG A 152 2.90 -2.30 6.36
C ARG A 152 4.32 -1.85 6.60
N ALA A 153 5.22 -2.13 5.67
CA ALA A 153 6.60 -1.71 5.74
C ALA A 153 6.81 -0.24 5.33
N GLY A 154 5.74 0.47 4.96
CA GLY A 154 5.82 1.84 4.44
C GLY A 154 6.37 1.93 3.01
N LEU A 155 6.30 0.83 2.25
CA LEU A 155 6.79 0.70 0.87
C LEU A 155 5.65 0.82 -0.15
N VAL A 156 4.62 1.61 0.16
CA VAL A 156 3.43 1.79 -0.69
C VAL A 156 3.79 2.41 -2.06
N GLU A 157 4.77 3.31 -2.10
CA GLU A 157 5.23 3.92 -3.35
C GLU A 157 5.85 2.87 -4.29
N ASP A 158 6.59 1.90 -3.75
CA ASP A 158 7.14 0.78 -4.53
C ASP A 158 6.03 -0.13 -5.06
N PHE A 159 5.02 -0.42 -4.24
CA PHE A 159 3.84 -1.19 -4.66
C PHE A 159 3.13 -0.49 -5.84
N VAL A 160 2.84 0.81 -5.70
CA VAL A 160 2.19 1.63 -6.72
C VAL A 160 3.05 1.78 -7.98
N ARG A 161 4.36 1.98 -7.84
CA ARG A 161 5.31 2.09 -8.97
C ARG A 161 5.36 0.79 -9.77
N LEU A 162 5.40 -0.37 -9.11
CA LEU A 162 5.38 -1.67 -9.78
C LEU A 162 4.04 -1.91 -10.49
N GLY A 163 2.92 -1.56 -9.85
CA GLY A 163 1.59 -1.62 -10.48
C GLY A 163 1.51 -0.77 -11.74
N GLN A 164 2.01 0.47 -11.70
CA GLN A 164 2.06 1.34 -12.87
C GLN A 164 2.98 0.79 -13.99
N LYS A 165 4.09 0.13 -13.64
CA LYS A 165 4.96 -0.56 -14.59
C LYS A 165 4.19 -1.69 -15.29
N ILE A 166 3.38 -2.46 -14.57
CA ILE A 166 2.51 -3.49 -15.13
C ILE A 166 1.45 -2.86 -16.04
N PHE A 167 0.73 -1.84 -15.57
CA PHE A 167 -0.32 -1.16 -16.33
C PHE A 167 0.18 -0.59 -17.66
N SER A 168 1.42 -0.11 -17.68
CA SER A 168 2.05 0.44 -18.90
C SER A 168 2.60 -0.65 -19.83
N GLY A 169 2.89 -1.84 -19.31
CA GLY A 169 3.53 -2.93 -20.06
C GLY A 169 2.57 -3.99 -20.61
N VAL A 170 1.36 -4.07 -20.05
CA VAL A 170 0.36 -5.07 -20.41
C VAL A 170 -0.66 -4.51 -21.41
N ASP A 171 -1.18 -5.36 -22.30
CA ASP A 171 -2.38 -5.06 -23.07
C ASP A 171 -3.62 -5.31 -22.21
N TRP A 172 -4.33 -4.24 -21.83
CA TRP A 172 -5.48 -4.34 -20.93
C TRP A 172 -6.67 -5.09 -21.53
N PHE A 173 -6.80 -5.10 -22.87
CA PHE A 173 -7.88 -5.80 -23.54
C PHE A 173 -7.80 -7.31 -23.29
N THR A 174 -6.60 -7.87 -23.40
CA THR A 174 -6.32 -9.31 -23.15
C THR A 174 -6.13 -9.61 -21.67
N ALA A 175 -5.41 -8.75 -20.94
CA ALA A 175 -5.04 -8.98 -19.54
C ALA A 175 -6.21 -9.24 -18.59
N ILE A 176 -7.34 -8.57 -18.81
CA ILE A 176 -8.49 -8.69 -17.91
C ILE A 176 -9.12 -10.07 -17.92
N ASP A 177 -9.04 -10.76 -19.05
CA ASP A 177 -9.57 -12.11 -19.20
C ASP A 177 -8.47 -13.15 -18.93
N ASP A 178 -7.23 -12.88 -19.38
CA ASP A 178 -6.15 -13.88 -19.37
C ASP A 178 -5.31 -13.87 -18.09
N ILE A 179 -5.21 -12.73 -17.40
CA ILE A 179 -4.41 -12.62 -16.18
C ILE A 179 -5.33 -12.67 -14.97
N LYS A 180 -5.21 -13.78 -14.25
CA LYS A 180 -5.88 -13.97 -12.97
C LYS A 180 -5.58 -12.80 -12.02
N ASP A 181 -6.60 -12.33 -11.34
CA ASP A 181 -6.53 -11.30 -10.31
C ASP A 181 -6.07 -9.90 -10.81
N PHE A 182 -5.98 -9.68 -12.14
CA PHE A 182 -5.59 -8.38 -12.69
C PHE A 182 -6.54 -7.26 -12.28
N ARG A 183 -7.85 -7.52 -12.20
CA ARG A 183 -8.85 -6.57 -11.68
C ARG A 183 -8.59 -6.20 -10.21
N ILE A 184 -8.16 -7.15 -9.39
CA ILE A 184 -7.81 -6.93 -7.99
C ILE A 184 -6.60 -6.01 -7.91
N LEU A 185 -5.58 -6.26 -8.74
CA LEU A 185 -4.42 -5.36 -8.81
C LEU A 185 -4.81 -3.94 -9.24
N ILE A 186 -5.66 -3.80 -10.26
CA ILE A 186 -6.18 -2.48 -10.69
C ILE A 186 -6.82 -1.75 -9.50
N ASN A 187 -7.70 -2.43 -8.78
CA ASN A 187 -8.39 -1.88 -7.62
C ASN A 187 -7.39 -1.42 -6.53
N ASN A 188 -6.52 -2.33 -6.09
CA ASN A 188 -5.55 -2.06 -5.03
C ASN A 188 -4.62 -0.89 -5.39
N ILE A 189 -4.06 -0.86 -6.60
CA ILE A 189 -3.14 0.21 -7.01
C ILE A 189 -3.86 1.55 -7.11
N CYS A 190 -5.10 1.58 -7.63
CA CYS A 190 -5.85 2.83 -7.72
C CYS A 190 -6.26 3.35 -6.34
N HIS A 191 -6.68 2.47 -5.42
CA HIS A 191 -6.96 2.86 -4.03
C HIS A 191 -5.73 3.44 -3.34
N GLN A 192 -4.54 2.83 -3.53
CA GLN A 192 -3.30 3.37 -2.98
C GLN A 192 -2.89 4.71 -3.63
N LEU A 193 -3.09 4.87 -4.94
CA LEU A 193 -2.91 6.17 -5.60
C LEU A 193 -3.85 7.24 -5.01
N SER A 194 -5.12 6.91 -4.75
CA SER A 194 -6.05 7.81 -4.05
C SER A 194 -5.52 8.19 -2.66
N HIS A 195 -4.98 7.23 -1.88
CA HIS A 195 -4.37 7.49 -0.57
C HIS A 195 -3.13 8.38 -0.62
N LEU A 196 -2.38 8.35 -1.73
CA LEU A 196 -1.26 9.24 -2.00
C LEU A 196 -1.69 10.63 -2.50
N GLY A 197 -2.98 10.81 -2.81
CA GLY A 197 -3.52 12.06 -3.39
C GLY A 197 -3.34 12.16 -4.90
N GLU A 198 -2.97 11.08 -5.57
CA GLU A 198 -2.69 11.01 -7.01
C GLU A 198 -3.98 10.83 -7.84
N HIS A 199 -5.02 11.61 -7.53
CA HIS A 199 -6.36 11.52 -8.13
C HIS A 199 -6.35 11.67 -9.66
N ALA A 200 -5.44 12.50 -10.18
CA ALA A 200 -5.27 12.69 -11.63
C ALA A 200 -4.78 11.41 -12.32
N LEU A 201 -3.88 10.64 -11.68
CA LEU A 201 -3.42 9.36 -12.20
C LEU A 201 -4.52 8.30 -12.13
N VAL A 202 -5.30 8.26 -11.05
CA VAL A 202 -6.46 7.37 -10.93
C VAL A 202 -7.43 7.62 -12.09
N ARG A 203 -7.78 8.88 -12.36
CA ARG A 203 -8.66 9.25 -13.47
C ARG A 203 -8.10 8.80 -14.82
N ARG A 204 -6.82 9.07 -15.08
CA ARG A 204 -6.15 8.64 -16.31
C ARG A 204 -6.23 7.12 -16.51
N TRP A 205 -5.98 6.34 -15.46
CA TRP A 205 -6.10 4.88 -15.55
C TRP A 205 -7.54 4.42 -15.74
N MET A 206 -8.52 5.08 -15.12
CA MET A 206 -9.94 4.74 -15.29
C MET A 206 -10.50 5.14 -16.67
N GLU A 207 -9.96 6.18 -17.29
CA GLU A 207 -10.22 6.52 -18.70
C GLU A 207 -9.62 5.47 -19.64
N HIS A 208 -8.38 5.05 -19.39
CA HIS A 208 -7.75 3.97 -20.14
C HIS A 208 -8.51 2.65 -19.99
N TYR A 209 -8.90 2.29 -18.77
CA TYR A 209 -9.72 1.12 -18.47
C TYR A 209 -11.03 1.15 -19.26
N LEU A 210 -11.74 2.29 -19.26
CA LEU A 210 -12.97 2.45 -20.02
C LEU A 210 -12.75 2.27 -21.53
N ALA A 211 -11.69 2.88 -22.07
CA ALA A 211 -11.38 2.84 -23.50
C ALA A 211 -11.02 1.43 -23.99
N MET A 212 -10.28 0.66 -23.19
CA MET A 212 -9.81 -0.67 -23.59
C MET A 212 -10.89 -1.74 -23.42
N VAL A 213 -11.78 -1.63 -22.44
CA VAL A 213 -12.57 -2.78 -21.97
C VAL A 213 -14.06 -2.64 -22.28
N GLY A 214 -14.47 -1.50 -22.84
CA GLY A 214 -15.78 -1.32 -23.50
C GLY A 214 -16.99 -1.48 -22.59
N GLY A 215 -16.79 -1.58 -21.27
CA GLY A 215 -17.88 -1.61 -20.31
C GLY A 215 -18.66 -2.92 -20.22
N ARG A 216 -17.97 -4.07 -20.21
CA ARG A 216 -18.53 -5.34 -19.71
C ARG A 216 -19.03 -5.15 -18.27
N GLY A 217 -20.08 -5.87 -17.86
CA GLY A 217 -20.78 -5.63 -16.59
C GLY A 217 -19.85 -5.57 -15.36
N ALA A 218 -19.00 -6.58 -15.18
CA ALA A 218 -18.01 -6.63 -14.10
C ALA A 218 -16.99 -5.46 -14.14
N ASP A 219 -16.54 -5.08 -15.34
CA ASP A 219 -15.56 -4.00 -15.53
C ASP A 219 -16.18 -2.62 -15.25
N LYS A 220 -17.46 -2.42 -15.59
CA LYS A 220 -18.22 -1.23 -15.22
C LYS A 220 -18.34 -1.09 -13.70
N VAL A 221 -18.69 -2.18 -13.02
CA VAL A 221 -18.79 -2.21 -11.55
C VAL A 221 -17.45 -1.84 -10.93
N ASN A 222 -16.36 -2.50 -11.33
CA ASN A 222 -15.03 -2.26 -10.77
C ASN A 222 -14.57 -0.80 -11.01
N ARG A 223 -14.73 -0.28 -12.23
CA ARG A 223 -14.40 1.12 -12.54
C ARG A 223 -15.20 2.10 -11.69
N LYS A 224 -16.51 1.91 -11.59
CA LYS A 224 -17.39 2.80 -10.81
C LYS A 224 -17.05 2.75 -9.33
N GLU A 225 -16.71 1.58 -8.80
CA GLU A 225 -16.25 1.45 -7.43
C GLU A 225 -14.95 2.23 -7.18
N ILE A 226 -13.94 2.09 -8.04
CA ILE A 226 -12.66 2.84 -7.91
C ILE A 226 -12.92 4.35 -7.95
N MET A 227 -13.75 4.81 -8.88
CA MET A 227 -14.13 6.23 -8.98
C MET A 227 -14.90 6.70 -7.75
N ALA A 228 -15.76 5.87 -7.17
CA ALA A 228 -16.48 6.19 -5.95
C ALA A 228 -15.54 6.32 -4.75
N PHE A 229 -14.58 5.40 -4.62
CA PHE A 229 -13.59 5.43 -3.55
C PHE A 229 -12.70 6.67 -3.65
N ASP A 230 -12.19 6.99 -4.84
CA ASP A 230 -11.38 8.19 -5.09
C ASP A 230 -12.14 9.48 -4.79
N ALA A 231 -13.41 9.57 -5.22
CA ALA A 231 -14.29 10.69 -4.93
C ALA A 231 -14.58 10.82 -3.43
N TRP A 232 -14.81 9.70 -2.72
CA TRP A 232 -15.03 9.71 -1.27
C TRP A 232 -13.80 10.23 -0.53
N LEU A 233 -12.62 9.72 -0.88
CA LEU A 233 -11.39 10.05 -0.20
C LEU A 233 -10.97 11.52 -0.42
N SER A 234 -11.23 12.06 -1.61
CA SER A 234 -11.03 13.48 -1.95
C SER A 234 -12.09 14.43 -1.38
N GLY A 235 -13.13 13.91 -0.71
CA GLY A 235 -14.21 14.71 -0.12
C GLY A 235 -15.33 15.09 -1.09
N SER A 236 -15.31 14.60 -2.31
CA SER A 236 -16.34 14.81 -3.33
C SER A 236 -17.52 13.84 -3.11
N TYR A 237 -18.19 13.97 -1.95
CA TYR A 237 -19.13 12.94 -1.48
C TYR A 237 -20.35 12.73 -2.38
N GLN A 238 -20.83 13.76 -3.08
CA GLN A 238 -21.96 13.61 -4.01
C GLN A 238 -21.58 12.75 -5.21
N ASP A 239 -20.40 12.96 -5.78
CA ASP A 239 -19.87 12.11 -6.87
C ASP A 239 -19.65 10.68 -6.37
N ALA A 240 -19.11 10.53 -5.16
CA ALA A 240 -18.92 9.23 -4.53
C ALA A 240 -20.23 8.45 -4.36
N ILE A 241 -21.28 9.11 -3.86
CA ILE A 241 -22.63 8.53 -3.72
C ILE A 241 -23.16 8.13 -5.10
N SER A 242 -23.05 9.00 -6.10
CA SER A 242 -23.52 8.70 -7.46
C SER A 242 -22.83 7.45 -8.02
N PHE A 243 -21.49 7.43 -8.01
CA PHE A 243 -20.74 6.30 -8.55
C PHE A 243 -20.97 5.01 -7.77
N ALA A 244 -21.01 5.07 -6.43
CA ALA A 244 -21.20 3.89 -5.60
C ALA A 244 -22.62 3.30 -5.73
N THR A 245 -23.64 4.16 -5.87
CA THR A 245 -25.03 3.72 -6.09
C THR A 245 -25.14 2.98 -7.41
N GLU A 246 -24.60 3.55 -8.50
CA GLU A 246 -24.58 2.87 -9.80
C GLU A 246 -23.81 1.55 -9.74
N ALA A 247 -22.65 1.51 -9.06
CA ALA A 247 -21.85 0.29 -8.92
C ALA A 247 -22.58 -0.79 -8.11
N ASP A 248 -23.25 -0.42 -7.02
CA ASP A 248 -24.03 -1.30 -6.16
C ASP A 248 -25.25 -1.88 -6.91
N GLU A 249 -25.98 -1.04 -7.66
CA GLU A 249 -27.08 -1.48 -8.53
C GLU A 249 -26.63 -2.43 -9.64
N LEU A 250 -25.51 -2.12 -10.31
CA LEU A 250 -24.95 -2.97 -11.36
C LEU A 250 -24.41 -4.29 -10.79
N SER A 251 -23.84 -4.28 -9.59
CA SER A 251 -23.29 -5.49 -8.95
C SER A 251 -24.36 -6.56 -8.70
N ARG A 252 -25.62 -6.16 -8.47
CA ARG A 252 -26.76 -7.08 -8.31
C ARG A 252 -27.19 -7.74 -9.62
N GLN A 253 -26.76 -7.21 -10.77
CA GLN A 253 -27.17 -7.68 -12.10
C GLN A 253 -26.11 -8.56 -12.76
N VAL A 254 -24.93 -8.69 -12.16
CA VAL A 254 -23.81 -9.44 -12.70
C VAL A 254 -23.47 -10.61 -11.78
N ASP A 255 -23.17 -11.77 -12.36
CA ASP A 255 -22.62 -12.91 -11.62
C ASP A 255 -21.12 -12.69 -11.41
N PHE A 256 -20.81 -11.66 -10.63
CA PHE A 256 -19.47 -11.19 -10.37
C PHE A 256 -19.40 -10.51 -9.01
N SER A 257 -18.52 -11.01 -8.15
CA SER A 257 -18.14 -10.33 -6.91
C SER A 257 -17.01 -9.35 -7.20
N PRO A 258 -17.25 -8.03 -7.12
CA PRO A 258 -16.18 -7.05 -7.28
C PRO A 258 -15.09 -7.22 -6.22
N PRO A 259 -13.82 -6.87 -6.52
CA PRO A 259 -12.72 -6.96 -5.56
C PRO A 259 -12.97 -6.20 -4.25
N SER A 260 -13.72 -5.12 -4.36
CA SER A 260 -14.14 -4.19 -3.30
C SER A 260 -15.67 -4.12 -3.29
N SER A 261 -16.26 -3.78 -2.15
CA SER A 261 -17.73 -3.74 -1.98
C SER A 261 -18.29 -2.35 -2.33
N PRO A 262 -19.03 -2.18 -3.44
CA PRO A 262 -19.65 -0.90 -3.77
C PRO A 262 -20.64 -0.43 -2.69
N GLY A 263 -21.37 -1.38 -2.08
CA GLY A 263 -22.28 -1.08 -0.98
C GLY A 263 -21.57 -0.53 0.25
N HIS A 264 -20.35 -1.00 0.53
CA HIS A 264 -19.52 -0.43 1.60
C HIS A 264 -19.09 1.00 1.27
N THR A 265 -18.53 1.25 0.08
CA THR A 265 -18.12 2.58 -0.36
C THR A 265 -19.29 3.57 -0.38
N LEU A 266 -20.50 3.12 -0.77
CA LEU A 266 -21.72 3.90 -0.68
C LEU A 266 -22.05 4.29 0.77
N ALA A 267 -21.95 3.34 1.70
CA ALA A 267 -22.21 3.61 3.11
C ALA A 267 -21.21 4.62 3.70
N LEU A 268 -19.94 4.55 3.31
CA LEU A 268 -18.92 5.53 3.70
C LEU A 268 -19.24 6.94 3.16
N ALA A 269 -19.62 7.05 1.89
CA ALA A 269 -19.96 8.32 1.26
C ALA A 269 -21.23 8.95 1.85
N LEU A 270 -22.27 8.14 2.13
CA LEU A 270 -23.47 8.60 2.83
C LEU A 270 -23.14 9.10 4.23
N ARG A 271 -22.29 8.40 4.97
CA ARG A 271 -21.87 8.80 6.32
C ARG A 271 -21.16 10.15 6.29
N ASP A 272 -20.13 10.30 5.47
CA ASP A 272 -19.27 11.48 5.51
C ASP A 272 -19.90 12.71 4.81
N SER A 273 -20.95 12.51 3.99
CA SER A 273 -21.82 13.60 3.51
C SER A 273 -22.84 14.10 4.54
N GLY A 274 -22.93 13.45 5.71
CA GLY A 274 -23.88 13.80 6.77
C GLY A 274 -25.23 13.06 6.70
N ASN A 275 -25.43 12.16 5.72
CA ASN A 275 -26.64 11.33 5.64
C ASN A 275 -26.50 10.07 6.52
N ILE A 276 -26.41 10.29 7.83
CA ILE A 276 -26.16 9.23 8.82
C ILE A 276 -27.33 8.23 8.87
N GLU A 277 -28.56 8.72 8.69
CA GLU A 277 -29.77 7.89 8.71
C GLU A 277 -29.75 6.82 7.61
N ALA A 278 -29.26 7.14 6.42
CA ALA A 278 -29.11 6.16 5.34
C ALA A 278 -27.85 5.28 5.48
N ALA A 279 -26.78 5.81 6.08
CA ALA A 279 -25.51 5.10 6.22
C ALA A 279 -25.54 4.03 7.33
N LEU A 280 -26.08 4.36 8.49
CA LEU A 280 -26.00 3.52 9.69
C LEU A 280 -26.65 2.14 9.51
N PRO A 281 -27.87 2.00 8.93
CA PRO A 281 -28.46 0.68 8.70
C PRO A 281 -27.64 -0.21 7.76
N LYS A 282 -26.96 0.39 6.76
CA LYS A 282 -26.07 -0.33 5.86
C LYS A 282 -24.84 -0.86 6.60
N LEU A 283 -24.24 -0.03 7.46
CA LEU A 283 -23.05 -0.37 8.25
C LEU A 283 -23.35 -1.36 9.38
N LEU A 284 -24.58 -1.37 9.89
CA LEU A 284 -25.01 -2.33 10.91
C LEU A 284 -25.25 -3.74 10.34
N GLU A 285 -25.35 -3.89 9.02
CA GLU A 285 -25.51 -5.19 8.35
C GLU A 285 -26.68 -6.02 8.92
N GLY A 286 -27.78 -5.35 9.29
CA GLY A 286 -28.98 -5.96 9.86
C GLY A 286 -28.98 -6.14 11.39
N LEU A 287 -27.88 -5.80 12.08
CA LEU A 287 -27.85 -5.80 13.54
C LEU A 287 -28.49 -4.54 14.13
N THR A 288 -28.99 -4.66 15.35
CA THR A 288 -29.29 -3.51 16.20
C THR A 288 -28.01 -2.92 16.79
N VAL A 289 -28.05 -1.68 17.28
CA VAL A 289 -26.92 -1.05 17.96
C VAL A 289 -26.49 -1.84 19.20
N ALA A 290 -27.44 -2.41 19.95
CA ALA A 290 -27.15 -3.21 21.13
C ALA A 290 -26.39 -4.50 20.78
N GLU A 291 -26.81 -5.21 19.73
CA GLU A 291 -26.10 -6.38 19.22
C GLU A 291 -24.73 -6.02 18.63
N ALA A 292 -24.63 -4.86 17.97
CA ALA A 292 -23.37 -4.35 17.44
C ALA A 292 -22.37 -3.99 18.54
N MET A 293 -22.82 -3.69 19.77
CA MET A 293 -21.95 -3.43 20.91
C MET A 293 -21.42 -4.69 21.60
N ASP A 294 -21.93 -5.87 21.27
CA ASP A 294 -21.42 -7.12 21.82
C ASP A 294 -20.07 -7.49 21.17
N GLU A 295 -19.01 -7.58 21.97
CA GLU A 295 -17.68 -8.04 21.52
C GLU A 295 -17.70 -9.48 21.00
N GLY A 296 -18.70 -10.27 21.38
CA GLY A 296 -18.91 -11.65 20.94
C GLY A 296 -19.50 -11.79 19.53
N ASN A 297 -19.94 -10.70 18.89
CA ASN A 297 -20.62 -10.77 17.59
C ASN A 297 -19.71 -11.09 16.39
N GLY A 298 -18.39 -11.22 16.62
CA GLY A 298 -17.42 -11.67 15.62
C GLY A 298 -17.15 -10.68 14.48
N LYS A 299 -17.62 -9.44 14.60
CA LYS A 299 -17.39 -8.39 13.59
C LYS A 299 -15.95 -7.89 13.63
N ASP A 300 -15.50 -7.36 12.49
CA ASP A 300 -14.14 -6.88 12.33
C ASP A 300 -13.96 -5.42 12.81
N PRO A 301 -12.72 -4.93 12.89
CA PRO A 301 -12.47 -3.56 13.34
C PRO A 301 -13.13 -2.48 12.48
N THR A 302 -13.27 -2.69 11.18
CA THR A 302 -13.83 -1.67 10.27
C THR A 302 -15.32 -1.49 10.53
N PHE A 303 -16.05 -2.56 10.84
CA PHE A 303 -17.45 -2.51 11.28
C PHE A 303 -17.63 -1.57 12.47
N TYR A 304 -16.91 -1.80 13.57
CA TYR A 304 -17.06 -0.96 14.77
C TYR A 304 -16.61 0.48 14.54
N GLY A 305 -15.49 0.68 13.82
CA GLY A 305 -14.98 2.01 13.51
C GLY A 305 -15.98 2.85 12.72
N ASN A 306 -16.60 2.26 11.69
CA ASN A 306 -17.56 2.97 10.84
C ASN A 306 -18.85 3.33 11.60
N ILE A 307 -19.34 2.45 12.46
CA ILE A 307 -20.50 2.73 13.34
C ILE A 307 -20.17 3.84 14.34
N GLY A 308 -19.00 3.75 14.99
CA GLY A 308 -18.52 4.80 15.89
C GLY A 308 -18.45 6.16 15.20
N ARG A 309 -18.03 6.19 13.92
CA ARG A 309 -18.01 7.42 13.13
C ARG A 309 -19.41 7.98 12.85
N CYS A 310 -20.42 7.14 12.63
CA CYS A 310 -21.82 7.61 12.55
C CYS A 310 -22.24 8.32 13.85
N PHE A 311 -21.99 7.72 15.01
CA PHE A 311 -22.34 8.33 16.31
C PHE A 311 -21.59 9.65 16.55
N TYR A 312 -20.31 9.71 16.20
CA TYR A 312 -19.53 10.94 16.30
C TYR A 312 -20.12 12.09 15.47
N LEU A 313 -20.56 11.79 14.24
CA LEU A 313 -21.16 12.77 13.33
C LEU A 313 -22.56 13.17 13.77
N SER A 314 -23.32 12.27 14.38
CA SER A 314 -24.61 12.56 15.02
C SER A 314 -24.50 13.30 16.36
N GLY A 315 -23.28 13.47 16.90
CA GLY A 315 -23.03 14.19 18.15
C GLY A 315 -23.03 13.32 19.41
N ASP A 316 -23.29 12.02 19.32
CA ASP A 316 -23.19 11.09 20.45
C ASP A 316 -21.72 10.66 20.67
N ILE A 317 -20.97 11.55 21.33
CA ILE A 317 -19.54 11.36 21.54
C ILE A 317 -19.25 10.17 22.45
N ALA A 318 -20.07 9.96 23.48
CA ALA A 318 -19.89 8.85 24.40
C ALA A 318 -20.05 7.50 23.69
N MET A 319 -21.08 7.34 22.84
CA MET A 319 -21.27 6.10 22.08
C MET A 319 -20.19 5.93 21.01
N SER A 320 -19.77 7.01 20.34
CA SER A 320 -18.68 6.94 19.36
C SER A 320 -17.39 6.37 19.94
N LEU A 321 -16.98 6.85 21.13
CA LEU A 321 -15.76 6.40 21.79
C LEU A 321 -15.85 4.95 22.27
N LYS A 322 -17.04 4.47 22.69
CA LYS A 322 -17.25 3.05 23.01
C LYS A 322 -17.03 2.16 21.79
N PHE A 323 -17.59 2.53 20.63
CA PHE A 323 -17.36 1.80 19.38
C PHE A 323 -15.90 1.86 18.92
N TYR A 324 -15.21 2.98 19.13
CA TYR A 324 -13.77 3.06 18.86
C TYR A 324 -12.93 2.17 19.80
N GLN A 325 -13.34 1.99 21.06
CA GLN A 325 -12.69 1.00 21.94
C GLN A 325 -12.92 -0.44 21.45
N LEU A 326 -14.13 -0.78 21.02
CA LEU A 326 -14.43 -2.08 20.39
C LEU A 326 -13.57 -2.30 19.14
N CYS A 327 -13.48 -1.28 18.28
CA CYS A 327 -12.61 -1.27 17.12
C CYS A 327 -11.16 -1.59 17.50
N GLY A 328 -10.57 -0.86 18.45
CA GLY A 328 -9.19 -1.07 18.88
C GLY A 328 -8.93 -2.45 19.51
N ARG A 329 -9.88 -2.97 20.31
CA ARG A 329 -9.80 -4.32 20.86
C ARG A 329 -9.89 -5.40 19.78
N ALA A 330 -10.73 -5.20 18.76
CA ALA A 330 -10.80 -6.10 17.61
C ALA A 330 -9.49 -6.04 16.78
N MET A 331 -8.86 -4.86 16.63
CA MET A 331 -7.56 -4.72 15.94
C MET A 331 -6.44 -5.47 16.67
N ALA A 332 -6.50 -5.62 17.99
CA ALA A 332 -5.50 -6.39 18.73
C ALA A 332 -5.54 -7.90 18.39
N LYS A 333 -6.66 -8.41 17.88
CA LYS A 333 -6.86 -9.83 17.54
C LYS A 333 -6.56 -10.15 16.08
N LYS A 334 -6.58 -9.14 15.19
CA LYS A 334 -6.45 -9.33 13.74
C LYS A 334 -5.48 -8.30 13.19
N MET A 335 -4.64 -8.74 12.27
CA MET A 335 -3.75 -7.85 11.52
C MET A 335 -4.57 -6.91 10.63
N ILE A 336 -4.32 -5.60 10.71
CA ILE A 336 -5.10 -4.56 10.02
C ILE A 336 -4.16 -3.62 9.25
N THR A 337 -4.71 -2.97 8.22
CA THR A 337 -4.01 -2.01 7.36
C THR A 337 -3.51 -0.79 8.15
N VAL A 338 -2.47 -0.15 7.63
CA VAL A 338 -1.88 1.06 8.22
C VAL A 338 -2.91 2.18 8.22
N HIS A 339 -3.70 2.30 7.14
CA HIS A 339 -4.73 3.34 7.02
C HIS A 339 -5.79 3.25 8.11
N ASN A 340 -6.35 2.07 8.34
CA ASN A 340 -7.41 1.86 9.34
C ASN A 340 -6.88 2.05 10.78
N THR A 341 -5.65 1.63 11.03
CA THR A 341 -4.98 1.84 12.32
C THR A 341 -4.87 3.34 12.63
N GLY A 342 -4.42 4.14 11.66
CA GLY A 342 -4.33 5.60 11.81
C GLY A 342 -5.70 6.27 11.92
N TRP A 343 -6.70 5.81 11.16
CA TRP A 343 -8.08 6.35 11.24
C TRP A 343 -8.66 6.21 12.64
N LEU A 344 -8.46 5.07 13.29
CA LEU A 344 -8.92 4.87 14.67
C LEU A 344 -8.30 5.91 15.62
N ARG A 345 -6.97 6.13 15.56
CA ARG A 345 -6.30 7.14 16.40
C ARG A 345 -6.84 8.53 16.13
N PHE A 346 -6.99 8.88 14.86
CA PHE A 346 -7.48 10.19 14.44
C PHE A 346 -8.93 10.44 14.89
N TRP A 347 -9.82 9.46 14.70
CA TRP A 347 -11.22 9.61 15.13
C TRP A 347 -11.37 9.64 16.64
N VAL A 348 -10.55 8.90 17.39
CA VAL A 348 -10.49 9.03 18.85
C VAL A 348 -9.98 10.40 19.23
N ALA A 349 -8.97 10.96 18.54
CA ALA A 349 -8.50 12.32 18.77
C ALA A 349 -9.62 13.36 18.61
N GLU A 350 -10.37 13.27 17.51
CA GLU A 350 -11.54 14.12 17.25
C GLU A 350 -12.62 13.97 18.33
N GLY A 351 -12.87 12.74 18.79
CA GLY A 351 -13.79 12.45 19.90
C GLY A 351 -13.32 13.08 21.22
N MET A 352 -12.04 12.95 21.57
CA MET A 352 -11.45 13.55 22.76
C MET A 352 -11.54 15.07 22.73
N LEU A 353 -11.30 15.68 21.56
CA LEU A 353 -11.41 17.13 21.41
C LEU A 353 -12.85 17.60 21.67
N LYS A 354 -13.85 16.92 21.09
CA LYS A 354 -15.27 17.24 21.35
C LYS A 354 -15.67 17.01 22.81
N ALA A 355 -15.01 16.08 23.51
CA ALA A 355 -15.19 15.85 24.94
C ALA A 355 -14.39 16.83 25.84
N GLY A 356 -13.77 17.88 25.28
CA GLY A 356 -12.98 18.85 26.04
C GLY A 356 -11.60 18.37 26.49
N ARG A 357 -11.16 17.18 26.05
CA ARG A 357 -9.88 16.56 26.42
C ARG A 357 -8.78 16.87 25.39
N ALA A 358 -8.43 18.14 25.27
CA ALA A 358 -7.54 18.63 24.22
C ALA A 358 -6.14 18.00 24.21
N TYR A 359 -5.55 17.73 25.37
CA TYR A 359 -4.23 17.09 25.46
C TYR A 359 -4.25 15.62 24.95
N ASP A 360 -5.30 14.87 25.27
CA ASP A 360 -5.49 13.52 24.75
C ASP A 360 -5.74 13.55 23.24
N ALA A 361 -6.55 14.52 22.77
CA ALA A 361 -6.76 14.75 21.35
C ALA A 361 -5.43 14.98 20.61
N PHE A 362 -4.58 15.87 21.12
CA PHE A 362 -3.26 16.12 20.55
C PHE A 362 -2.38 14.87 20.53
N THR A 363 -2.37 14.12 21.63
CA THR A 363 -1.61 12.89 21.76
C THR A 363 -2.02 11.86 20.70
N PHE A 364 -3.33 11.64 20.53
CA PHE A 364 -3.84 10.66 19.58
C PHE A 364 -3.75 11.14 18.13
N ALA A 365 -3.84 12.45 17.88
CA ALA A 365 -3.54 13.01 16.56
C ALA A 365 -2.07 12.80 16.16
N CYS A 366 -1.13 12.95 17.10
CA CYS A 366 0.28 12.61 16.87
C CYS A 366 0.46 11.13 16.55
N ALA A 367 -0.21 10.23 17.27
CA ALA A 367 -0.18 8.80 16.99
C ALA A 367 -0.68 8.48 15.57
N ALA A 368 -1.81 9.08 15.15
CA ALA A 368 -2.33 8.95 13.79
C ALA A 368 -1.32 9.44 12.74
N LYS A 369 -0.68 10.60 12.98
CA LYS A 369 0.34 11.14 12.08
C LYS A 369 1.52 10.18 11.91
N HIS A 370 2.05 9.63 13.01
CA HIS A 370 3.18 8.69 12.96
C HIS A 370 2.84 7.41 12.20
N ILE A 371 1.58 6.98 12.21
CA ILE A 371 1.14 5.83 11.42
C ILE A 371 1.05 6.21 9.93
N TRP A 372 0.46 7.36 9.61
CA TRP A 372 0.22 7.75 8.22
C TRP A 372 1.44 8.31 7.49
N ASN A 373 2.46 8.78 8.20
CA ASN A 373 3.72 9.26 7.59
C ASN A 373 4.41 8.20 6.70
N GLN A 374 4.06 6.92 6.89
CA GLN A 374 4.60 5.79 6.14
C GLN A 374 3.69 5.32 4.98
N GLY A 375 2.43 5.76 4.91
CA GLY A 375 1.44 5.12 4.03
C GLY A 375 0.36 6.01 3.41
N SER A 376 0.20 7.25 3.87
CA SER A 376 -0.77 8.18 3.24
C SER A 376 -0.48 9.65 3.56
N ARG A 377 0.05 10.36 2.56
CA ARG A 377 0.29 11.80 2.63
C ARG A 377 -0.99 12.61 2.87
N LEU A 378 -2.09 12.21 2.24
CA LEU A 378 -3.38 12.91 2.38
C LEU A 378 -3.89 12.85 3.82
N LEU A 379 -3.79 11.68 4.46
CA LEU A 379 -4.27 11.49 5.82
C LEU A 379 -3.29 12.07 6.85
N GLU A 380 -1.98 11.99 6.59
CA GLU A 380 -0.97 12.70 7.39
C GLU A 380 -1.28 14.19 7.47
N LEU A 381 -1.61 14.84 6.33
CA LEU A 381 -1.98 16.25 6.30
C LEU A 381 -3.25 16.54 7.13
N LYS A 382 -4.23 15.63 7.17
CA LYS A 382 -5.41 15.77 8.03
C LYS A 382 -5.02 15.75 9.52
N ALA A 383 -4.14 14.83 9.92
CA ALA A 383 -3.61 14.80 11.29
C ALA A 383 -2.84 16.09 11.63
N ASP A 384 -2.02 16.59 10.70
CA ASP A 384 -1.27 17.83 10.87
C ASP A 384 -2.14 19.06 11.05
N ASN A 385 -3.23 19.16 10.29
CA ASN A 385 -4.18 20.25 10.44
C ASN A 385 -4.83 20.26 11.82
N LEU A 386 -5.23 19.08 12.34
CA LEU A 386 -5.78 18.96 13.69
C LEU A 386 -4.75 19.31 14.76
N ILE A 387 -3.51 18.82 14.62
CA ILE A 387 -2.40 19.14 15.54
C ILE A 387 -2.15 20.66 15.55
N THR A 388 -2.10 21.28 14.38
CA THR A 388 -1.88 22.72 14.24
C THR A 388 -3.02 23.53 14.87
N GLN A 389 -4.27 23.12 14.65
CA GLN A 389 -5.43 23.73 15.29
C GLN A 389 -5.36 23.67 16.82
N LEU A 390 -4.98 22.52 17.39
CA LEU A 390 -4.85 22.32 18.84
C LEU A 390 -3.74 23.17 19.47
N LYS A 391 -2.62 23.37 18.76
CA LYS A 391 -1.55 24.27 19.20
C LYS A 391 -1.98 25.73 19.14
N ASN A 392 -2.62 26.13 18.04
CA ASN A 392 -3.04 27.52 17.83
C ASN A 392 -4.17 27.97 18.76
N SER A 393 -5.00 27.04 19.25
CA SER A 393 -6.03 27.36 20.24
C SER A 393 -5.47 27.61 21.65
N GLY A 394 -4.17 27.36 21.88
CA GLY A 394 -3.56 27.42 23.20
C GLY A 394 -3.99 26.28 24.13
N ALA A 395 -4.74 25.29 23.62
CA ALA A 395 -5.22 24.16 24.41
C ALA A 395 -4.09 23.17 24.78
N VAL A 396 -2.93 23.29 24.13
CA VAL A 396 -1.75 22.45 24.31
C VAL A 396 -0.51 23.33 24.23
N THR A 397 0.41 23.19 25.18
CA THR A 397 1.62 24.04 25.30
C THR A 397 2.85 23.46 24.59
N GLU A 398 2.75 22.21 24.13
CA GLU A 398 3.80 21.46 23.48
C GLU A 398 4.17 22.07 22.13
N VAL A 399 5.41 22.54 22.02
CA VAL A 399 5.97 23.10 20.79
C VAL A 399 6.29 21.98 19.79
N ASP A 400 6.80 20.85 20.26
CA ASP A 400 7.23 19.73 19.43
C ASP A 400 6.16 18.66 19.24
N LEU A 401 6.38 17.79 18.26
CA LEU A 401 5.54 16.62 18.02
C LEU A 401 5.80 15.56 19.10
N MET A 402 4.76 14.94 19.64
CA MET A 402 4.93 13.90 20.66
C MET A 402 5.65 12.68 20.05
N PRO A 403 6.67 12.10 20.72
CA PRO A 403 7.32 10.88 20.24
C PRO A 403 6.33 9.71 20.09
N GLU A 404 6.48 8.93 19.02
CA GLU A 404 5.59 7.81 18.65
C GLU A 404 5.32 6.87 19.83
N TRP A 405 6.37 6.37 20.49
CA TRP A 405 6.25 5.42 21.60
C TRP A 405 5.40 5.97 22.76
N ARG A 406 5.44 7.29 23.01
CA ARG A 406 4.67 7.93 24.08
C ARG A 406 3.20 8.09 23.66
N ALA A 407 2.97 8.46 22.40
CA ALA A 407 1.63 8.61 21.85
C ALA A 407 0.90 7.25 21.83
N GLU A 408 1.54 6.21 21.31
CA GLU A 408 0.99 4.84 21.28
C GLU A 408 0.81 4.24 22.67
N ARG A 409 1.74 4.47 23.61
CA ARG A 409 1.56 4.01 25.01
C ARG A 409 0.30 4.63 25.64
N THR A 410 0.08 5.91 25.42
CA THR A 410 -1.10 6.62 25.95
C THR A 410 -2.38 6.10 25.30
N PHE A 411 -2.36 5.87 23.99
CA PHE A 411 -3.51 5.32 23.26
C PHE A 411 -3.88 3.91 23.73
N ASN A 412 -2.89 3.03 23.91
CA ASN A 412 -3.12 1.68 24.41
C ASN A 412 -3.63 1.65 25.86
N ALA A 413 -3.18 2.60 26.70
CA ALA A 413 -3.72 2.77 28.04
C ALA A 413 -5.20 3.20 28.01
N TRP A 414 -5.58 4.09 27.09
CA TRP A 414 -6.97 4.48 26.88
C TRP A 414 -7.84 3.31 26.38
N LEU A 415 -7.35 2.52 25.42
CA LEU A 415 -8.06 1.32 24.94
C LEU A 415 -8.34 0.30 26.03
N SER A 416 -7.41 0.19 26.98
CA SER A 416 -7.50 -0.74 28.12
C SER A 416 -8.37 -0.21 29.27
N SER A 417 -8.80 1.06 29.20
CA SER A 417 -9.63 1.66 30.24
C SER A 417 -11.09 1.18 30.17
N ASP A 418 -11.72 1.08 31.34
CA ASP A 418 -13.12 0.69 31.47
C ASP A 418 -14.03 1.67 30.73
N THR A 419 -14.83 1.14 29.79
CA THR A 419 -15.77 1.90 28.93
C THR A 419 -16.79 2.70 29.76
N SER A 420 -17.13 2.24 30.97
CA SER A 420 -18.05 2.93 31.88
C SER A 420 -17.45 4.21 32.46
N LYS A 421 -16.13 4.23 32.71
CA LYS A 421 -15.42 5.41 33.22
C LYS A 421 -15.23 6.49 32.16
N VAL A 422 -15.12 6.08 30.89
CA VAL A 422 -15.04 7.02 29.75
C VAL A 422 -16.37 7.77 29.59
N ALA A 423 -17.51 7.08 29.69
CA ALA A 423 -18.83 7.71 29.60
C ALA A 423 -19.10 8.69 30.74
N ALA A 424 -18.83 8.29 31.99
CA ALA A 424 -19.01 9.15 33.17
C ALA A 424 -18.14 10.42 33.11
N ALA A 425 -16.90 10.31 32.60
CA ALA A 425 -16.01 11.47 32.46
C ALA A 425 -16.49 12.47 31.38
N ILE A 426 -17.21 12.00 30.37
CA ILE A 426 -17.76 12.85 29.29
C ILE A 426 -19.03 13.55 29.76
N GLU A 427 -19.94 12.85 30.43
CA GLU A 427 -21.18 13.44 30.95
C GLU A 427 -20.92 14.59 31.94
N VAL A 428 -19.88 14.46 32.77
CA VAL A 428 -19.43 15.52 33.71
C VAL A 428 -18.82 16.73 32.99
N ALA A 429 -18.24 16.55 31.80
CA ALA A 429 -17.63 17.63 31.03
C ALA A 429 -18.63 18.38 30.13
N THR A 430 -19.77 17.75 29.80
CA THR A 430 -20.84 18.32 28.96
C THR A 430 -22.03 18.87 29.75
N SER A 431 -22.04 18.66 31.08
CA SER A 431 -22.97 19.28 32.03
C SER A 431 -22.36 20.53 32.65
#